data_AF-A0A0B1RSF1-F1
#
_entry.id   AF-A0A0B1RSF1-F1
#
_cell.length_a   1.000
_cell.length_b   1.000
_cell.length_c   1.000
_cell.angle_alpha   90.00
_cell.angle_beta   90.00
_cell.angle_gamma   90.00
#
_symmetry.space_group_name_H-M   'P 1'
#
loop_
_entity.id
_entity.type
_entity.pdbx_description
1 polymer ?
#
loop_
_entity_poly.entity_id
_entity_poly.type
_entity_poly.pdbx_seq_one_letter_code
_entity_poly.pdbx_strand_id
1 'polypeptide(L)'
;MASKKVPPLLLLCCGSILTSINLQKVPDDKWKLQKISTTFPRNAVRVVNEPNMYVALWPRKDAPIMGSAWNDCGVVQCAFAADKKVFKGSQIEGGSIQLLIYEGNHVTNQFYYDWLPLLKWEFIEGNGRRELVQSGEAVPIFWKEKKALGNYDLDKKTATFAIADKFEEITEKNELKNMLVLVRTINGGPPGCTCEQCSSDEHASKNPLMVNDWGDFCCGSLWPADK
;
A
#
# COMPACT_ATOMS: atom_id res chain seq x y z
N MET A 1 5.84 5.81 77.55
CA MET A 1 6.40 7.16 77.25
C MET A 1 7.70 6.99 76.48
N ALA A 2 7.95 7.92 75.54
CA ALA A 2 9.15 8.11 74.72
C ALA A 2 9.31 7.25 73.44
N SER A 3 8.84 7.86 72.35
CA SER A 3 9.17 7.61 70.95
C SER A 3 10.68 7.76 70.68
N LYS A 4 11.28 6.82 69.94
CA LYS A 4 12.55 7.03 69.23
C LYS A 4 12.29 7.10 67.73
N LYS A 5 12.49 8.30 67.18
CA LYS A 5 12.45 8.63 65.75
C LYS A 5 13.55 7.86 65.01
N VAL A 6 13.19 7.19 63.92
CA VAL A 6 14.12 6.72 62.89
C VAL A 6 14.06 7.73 61.72
N PRO A 7 15.20 8.20 61.19
CA PRO A 7 15.22 9.23 60.15
C PRO A 7 14.79 8.70 58.78
N PRO A 8 14.33 9.57 57.85
CA PRO A 8 13.82 9.16 56.55
C PRO A 8 14.96 8.68 55.64
N LEU A 9 14.72 7.57 54.94
CA LEU A 9 15.55 7.12 53.82
C LEU A 9 15.49 8.19 52.72
N LEU A 10 16.66 8.67 52.30
CA LEU A 10 16.82 9.53 51.13
C LEU A 10 16.12 8.89 49.91
N LEU A 11 15.13 9.57 49.35
CA LEU A 11 14.73 9.35 47.96
C LEU A 11 15.90 9.80 47.08
N LEU A 12 16.64 8.84 46.52
CA LEU A 12 17.42 9.08 45.31
C LEU A 12 16.44 9.24 44.15
N CYS A 13 16.05 10.49 43.87
CA CYS A 13 15.48 10.84 42.57
C CYS A 13 16.55 10.59 41.50
N CYS A 14 16.56 9.39 40.93
CA CYS A 14 17.27 9.15 39.68
C CYS A 14 16.46 9.86 38.60
N GLY A 15 16.89 11.07 38.25
CA GLY A 15 16.37 11.82 37.12
C GLY A 15 16.71 11.08 35.83
N SER A 16 15.84 10.16 35.43
CA SER A 16 15.80 9.69 34.05
C SER A 16 15.24 10.83 33.22
N ILE A 17 16.10 11.48 32.45
CA ILE A 17 15.71 12.34 31.33
C ILE A 17 14.90 11.43 30.40
N LEU A 18 13.57 11.46 30.53
CA LEU A 18 12.68 10.99 29.49
C LEU A 18 12.83 11.99 28.35
N THR A 19 13.81 11.78 27.48
CA THR A 19 13.76 12.32 26.13
C THR A 19 12.46 11.79 25.53
N SER A 20 11.45 12.66 25.45
CA SER A 20 10.23 12.41 24.70
C SER A 20 10.67 12.06 23.28
N ILE A 21 10.67 10.78 22.96
CA ILE A 21 10.86 10.31 21.59
C ILE A 21 9.68 10.90 20.83
N ASN A 22 9.96 11.87 19.97
CA ASN A 22 8.96 12.45 19.09
C ASN A 22 8.59 11.32 18.11
N LEU A 23 7.60 10.51 18.47
CA LEU A 23 7.00 9.48 17.62
C LEU A 23 6.30 10.23 16.49
N GLN A 24 7.06 10.59 15.47
CA GLN A 24 6.52 11.19 14.26
C GLN A 24 5.54 10.18 13.67
N LYS A 25 4.25 10.51 13.66
CA LYS A 25 3.21 9.64 13.12
C LYS A 25 3.55 9.35 11.66
N VAL A 26 3.68 8.07 11.30
CA VAL A 26 3.85 7.64 9.91
C VAL A 26 2.68 8.19 9.09
N PRO A 27 2.94 8.88 7.95
CA PRO A 27 1.88 9.41 7.10
C PRO A 27 0.89 8.34 6.65
N ASP A 28 -0.39 8.71 6.56
CA ASP A 28 -1.45 7.84 6.05
C ASP A 28 -1.31 7.66 4.51
N ASP A 29 -1.89 6.58 3.96
CA ASP A 29 -1.91 6.32 2.53
C ASP A 29 -2.63 7.44 1.75
N LYS A 30 -2.04 7.89 0.64
CA LYS A 30 -2.60 8.98 -0.16
C LYS A 30 -3.47 8.44 -1.30
N TRP A 31 -4.79 8.62 -1.18
CA TRP A 31 -5.77 8.28 -2.21
C TRP A 31 -6.22 9.53 -2.95
N LYS A 32 -5.97 9.60 -4.25
CA LYS A 32 -6.35 10.76 -5.09
C LYS A 32 -7.62 10.46 -5.86
N LEU A 33 -8.64 11.29 -5.66
CA LEU A 33 -9.86 11.26 -6.46
C LEU A 33 -9.53 11.54 -7.92
N GLN A 34 -10.02 10.68 -8.81
CA GLN A 34 -9.74 10.67 -10.23
C GLN A 34 -11.02 10.42 -11.01
N LYS A 35 -11.36 11.34 -11.91
CA LYS A 35 -12.48 11.16 -12.82
C LYS A 35 -12.10 10.15 -13.91
N ILE A 36 -12.99 9.22 -14.21
CA ILE A 36 -12.80 8.25 -15.30
C ILE A 36 -12.75 9.01 -16.64
N SER A 37 -11.98 8.48 -17.61
CA SER A 37 -11.77 9.09 -18.93
C SER A 37 -11.06 10.44 -18.91
N THR A 38 -10.27 10.71 -17.86
CA THR A 38 -9.34 11.84 -17.80
C THR A 38 -7.90 11.35 -17.62
N THR A 39 -6.91 12.22 -17.76
CA THR A 39 -5.49 11.85 -17.72
C THR A 39 -5.08 11.24 -16.38
N PHE A 40 -4.16 10.28 -16.41
CA PHE A 40 -3.58 9.70 -15.20
C PHE A 40 -2.88 10.74 -14.33
N PRO A 41 -2.98 10.64 -12.99
CA PRO A 41 -2.17 11.44 -12.12
C PRO A 41 -0.72 10.91 -12.10
N ARG A 42 0.24 11.78 -11.78
CA ARG A 42 1.62 11.37 -11.50
C ARG A 42 1.67 10.48 -10.25
N ASN A 43 2.68 9.62 -10.20
CA ASN A 43 3.01 8.79 -9.03
C ASN A 43 1.90 7.84 -8.59
N ALA A 44 1.01 7.44 -9.52
CA ALA A 44 0.05 6.38 -9.26
C ALA A 44 0.79 5.06 -9.01
N VAL A 45 0.42 4.34 -7.95
CA VAL A 45 1.09 3.09 -7.57
C VAL A 45 0.72 1.99 -8.55
N ARG A 46 1.73 1.47 -9.25
CA ARG A 46 1.59 0.33 -10.17
C ARG A 46 1.55 -0.99 -9.41
N VAL A 47 0.86 -1.94 -10.03
CA VAL A 47 0.93 -3.35 -9.64
C VAL A 47 2.29 -3.92 -10.05
N VAL A 48 2.89 -4.70 -9.16
CA VAL A 48 4.21 -5.29 -9.39
C VAL A 48 4.28 -6.07 -10.71
N ASN A 49 5.29 -5.77 -11.52
CA ASN A 49 5.54 -6.37 -12.84
C ASN A 49 4.43 -6.18 -13.88
N GLU A 50 3.47 -5.28 -13.65
CA GLU A 50 2.45 -4.93 -14.63
C GLU A 50 2.71 -3.53 -15.19
N PRO A 51 2.99 -3.37 -16.49
CA PRO A 51 3.40 -2.09 -17.06
C PRO A 51 2.27 -1.05 -17.11
N ASN A 52 1.01 -1.49 -17.10
CA ASN A 52 -0.17 -0.66 -17.29
C ASN A 52 -1.33 -1.08 -16.36
N MET A 53 -1.06 -1.30 -15.08
CA MET A 53 -2.07 -1.62 -14.08
C MET A 53 -1.77 -0.91 -12.77
N TYR A 54 -2.76 -0.21 -12.23
CA TYR A 54 -2.62 0.67 -11.08
C TYR A 54 -3.63 0.30 -9.99
N VAL A 55 -3.24 0.54 -8.74
CA VAL A 55 -4.10 0.30 -7.58
C VAL A 55 -5.20 1.35 -7.51
N ALA A 56 -6.44 0.88 -7.61
CA ALA A 56 -7.62 1.72 -7.60
C ALA A 56 -8.59 1.31 -6.49
N LEU A 57 -9.34 2.29 -6.00
CA LEU A 57 -10.37 2.13 -4.99
C LEU A 57 -11.66 2.79 -5.50
N TRP A 58 -12.77 2.07 -5.43
CA TRP A 58 -14.10 2.62 -5.66
C TRP A 58 -14.79 2.87 -4.31
N PRO A 59 -14.93 4.15 -3.88
CA PRO A 59 -15.60 4.48 -2.63
C PRO A 59 -17.12 4.38 -2.82
N ARG A 60 -17.69 3.21 -2.55
CA ARG A 60 -19.14 3.02 -2.54
C ARG A 60 -19.74 3.43 -1.18
N LYS A 61 -21.06 3.61 -1.16
CA LYS A 61 -21.80 3.98 0.04
C LYS A 61 -21.83 2.86 1.10
N ASP A 62 -21.86 1.61 0.65
CA ASP A 62 -21.93 0.41 1.50
C ASP A 62 -20.54 -0.02 1.98
N ALA A 63 -19.61 -0.27 1.06
CA ALA A 63 -18.24 -0.63 1.38
C ALA A 63 -17.25 -0.24 0.27
N PRO A 64 -16.03 0.20 0.62
CA PRO A 64 -14.97 0.40 -0.36
C PRO A 64 -14.64 -0.91 -1.11
N ILE A 65 -14.35 -0.81 -2.40
CA ILE A 65 -13.94 -1.97 -3.22
C ILE A 65 -12.63 -1.65 -3.94
N MET A 66 -11.62 -2.47 -3.71
CA MET A 66 -10.36 -2.40 -4.44
C MET A 66 -10.50 -3.00 -5.85
N GLY A 67 -9.75 -2.46 -6.80
CA GLY A 67 -9.75 -2.91 -8.18
C GLY A 67 -8.57 -2.35 -8.96
N SER A 68 -8.69 -2.42 -10.28
CA SER A 68 -7.63 -1.98 -11.19
C SER A 68 -8.03 -0.75 -11.96
N ALA A 69 -7.05 0.10 -12.23
CA ALA A 69 -7.09 1.10 -13.28
C ALA A 69 -5.97 0.88 -14.30
N TRP A 70 -6.16 1.35 -15.53
CA TRP A 70 -5.15 1.29 -16.58
C TRP A 70 -5.29 2.47 -17.55
N ASN A 71 -4.20 2.78 -18.23
CA ASN A 71 -4.14 3.79 -19.27
C ASN A 71 -4.62 3.19 -20.60
N ASP A 72 -5.66 3.78 -21.15
CA ASP A 72 -6.11 3.52 -22.51
C ASP A 72 -6.18 4.85 -23.25
N CYS A 73 -5.37 4.97 -24.31
CA CYS A 73 -5.25 6.21 -25.10
C CYS A 73 -5.03 7.50 -24.27
N GLY A 74 -4.26 7.43 -23.19
CA GLY A 74 -3.92 8.58 -22.34
C GLY A 74 -4.92 8.89 -21.24
N VAL A 75 -6.01 8.11 -21.11
CA VAL A 75 -7.04 8.33 -20.10
C VAL A 75 -7.24 7.13 -19.18
N VAL A 76 -7.77 7.41 -18.00
CA VAL A 76 -8.09 6.44 -16.95
C VAL A 76 -9.29 5.59 -17.34
N GLN A 77 -9.05 4.28 -17.41
CA GLN A 77 -10.06 3.23 -17.39
C GLN A 77 -9.93 2.42 -16.10
N CYS A 78 -10.98 1.69 -15.73
CA CYS A 78 -10.98 0.90 -14.50
C CYS A 78 -11.96 -0.27 -14.54
N ALA A 79 -11.73 -1.25 -13.66
CA ALA A 79 -12.61 -2.39 -13.45
C ALA A 79 -12.63 -2.79 -11.97
N PHE A 80 -13.84 -3.05 -11.46
CA PHE A 80 -14.08 -3.53 -10.10
C PHE A 80 -15.04 -4.71 -10.13
N ALA A 81 -14.84 -5.66 -9.21
CA ALA A 81 -15.74 -6.79 -9.00
C ALA A 81 -16.50 -6.58 -7.70
N ALA A 82 -17.83 -6.50 -7.81
CA ALA A 82 -18.73 -6.36 -6.67
C ALA A 82 -20.10 -6.93 -7.04
N ASP A 83 -20.92 -7.30 -6.07
CA ASP A 83 -22.30 -7.76 -6.29
C ASP A 83 -22.43 -8.87 -7.37
N LYS A 84 -21.42 -9.75 -7.45
CA LYS A 84 -21.30 -10.83 -8.47
C LYS A 84 -21.26 -10.33 -9.92
N LYS A 85 -20.84 -9.09 -10.13
CA LYS A 85 -20.76 -8.41 -11.42
C LYS A 85 -19.43 -7.68 -11.57
N VAL A 86 -19.11 -7.35 -12.81
CA VAL A 86 -18.00 -6.46 -13.16
C VAL A 86 -18.56 -5.08 -13.46
N PHE A 87 -17.95 -4.05 -12.86
CA PHE A 87 -18.28 -2.65 -13.09
C PHE A 87 -17.10 -1.95 -13.77
N LYS A 88 -17.37 -1.26 -14.88
CA LYS A 88 -16.39 -0.49 -15.67
C LYS A 88 -16.98 0.84 -16.13
N GLY A 89 -16.11 1.81 -16.41
CA GLY A 89 -16.49 3.04 -17.12
C GLY A 89 -17.71 3.74 -16.51
N SER A 90 -18.76 3.90 -17.30
CA SER A 90 -20.00 4.57 -16.89
C SER A 90 -20.83 3.81 -15.85
N GLN A 91 -20.52 2.54 -15.58
CA GLN A 91 -21.20 1.74 -14.53
C GLN A 91 -20.69 2.10 -13.13
N ILE A 92 -19.58 2.83 -13.02
CA ILE A 92 -19.05 3.31 -11.74
C ILE A 92 -19.90 4.49 -11.27
N GLU A 93 -20.63 4.27 -10.19
CA GLU A 93 -21.44 5.33 -9.56
C GLU A 93 -20.57 6.53 -9.18
N GLY A 94 -21.02 7.73 -9.55
CA GLY A 94 -20.26 8.98 -9.38
C GLY A 94 -19.18 9.25 -10.44
N GLY A 95 -18.90 8.29 -11.34
CA GLY A 95 -17.98 8.46 -12.47
C GLY A 95 -16.52 8.75 -12.07
N SER A 96 -16.17 8.52 -10.82
CA SER A 96 -14.85 8.80 -10.25
C SER A 96 -14.42 7.64 -9.34
N ILE A 97 -13.13 7.41 -9.32
CA ILE A 97 -12.45 6.42 -8.46
C ILE A 97 -11.37 7.14 -7.65
N GLN A 98 -10.70 6.42 -6.77
CA GLN A 98 -9.47 6.89 -6.12
C GLN A 98 -8.29 6.05 -6.61
N LEU A 99 -7.17 6.70 -6.94
CA LEU A 99 -5.91 6.04 -7.25
C LEU A 99 -4.96 6.19 -6.07
N LEU A 100 -4.26 5.12 -5.71
CA LEU A 100 -3.22 5.17 -4.70
C LEU A 100 -2.01 5.94 -5.25
N ILE A 101 -1.53 6.93 -4.50
CA ILE A 101 -0.41 7.79 -4.88
C ILE A 101 0.76 7.58 -3.93
N TYR A 102 1.96 7.41 -4.48
CA TYR A 102 3.20 7.38 -3.71
C TYR A 102 4.15 8.50 -4.15
N GLU A 103 4.03 9.64 -3.49
CA GLU A 103 4.90 10.79 -3.72
C GLU A 103 5.98 10.89 -2.65
N GLY A 104 7.22 11.15 -3.07
CA GLY A 104 8.39 11.13 -2.19
C GLY A 104 9.09 9.77 -2.19
N ASN A 105 9.71 9.42 -1.07
CA ASN A 105 10.43 8.16 -0.90
C ASN A 105 10.30 7.64 0.54
N HIS A 106 10.96 6.51 0.83
CA HIS A 106 10.88 5.88 2.15
C HIS A 106 11.46 6.75 3.28
N VAL A 107 12.32 7.72 2.96
CA VAL A 107 12.89 8.67 3.94
C VAL A 107 11.84 9.72 4.30
N THR A 108 11.18 10.32 3.30
CA THR A 108 10.16 11.35 3.54
C THR A 108 8.87 10.76 4.11
N ASN A 109 8.50 9.56 3.65
CA ASN A 109 7.26 8.90 4.02
C ASN A 109 7.43 7.95 5.20
N GLN A 110 8.66 7.60 5.60
CA GLN A 110 8.97 6.62 6.65
C GLN A 110 8.48 5.18 6.34
N PHE A 111 7.99 4.95 5.13
CA PHE A 111 7.63 3.64 4.60
C PHE A 111 7.77 3.62 3.07
N TYR A 112 7.84 2.42 2.50
CA TYR A 112 7.62 2.18 1.07
C TYR A 112 6.60 1.07 0.86
N TYR A 113 5.99 1.00 -0.32
CA TYR A 113 5.08 -0.08 -0.67
C TYR A 113 5.83 -1.33 -1.14
N ASP A 114 5.43 -2.49 -0.62
CA ASP A 114 5.95 -3.80 -1.02
C ASP A 114 4.78 -4.76 -1.26
N TRP A 115 4.97 -5.73 -2.14
CA TRP A 115 3.97 -6.75 -2.45
C TRP A 115 4.38 -8.09 -1.85
N LEU A 116 3.56 -8.65 -0.97
CA LEU A 116 3.86 -9.90 -0.28
C LEU A 116 2.77 -10.95 -0.52
N PRO A 117 3.11 -12.25 -0.62
CA PRO A 117 2.10 -13.30 -0.60
C PRO A 117 1.21 -13.17 0.64
N LEU A 118 -0.11 -13.33 0.47
CA LEU A 118 -1.10 -13.19 1.54
C LEU A 118 -0.73 -14.06 2.75
N LEU A 119 -0.33 -15.32 2.52
CA LEU A 119 0.07 -16.22 3.59
C LEU A 119 1.31 -15.71 4.34
N LYS A 120 2.27 -15.13 3.61
CA LYS A 120 3.46 -14.55 4.24
C LYS A 120 3.11 -13.33 5.08
N TRP A 121 2.16 -12.51 4.64
CA TRP A 121 1.64 -11.40 5.43
C TRP A 121 0.99 -11.91 6.73
N GLU A 122 0.07 -12.88 6.66
CA GLU A 122 -0.61 -13.46 7.83
C GLU A 122 0.36 -13.99 8.91
N PHE A 123 1.52 -14.52 8.51
CA PHE A 123 2.53 -15.04 9.46
C PHE A 123 3.50 -13.99 10.00
N ILE A 124 3.63 -12.82 9.36
CA ILE A 124 4.56 -11.76 9.76
C ILE A 124 3.93 -10.78 10.76
N GLU A 125 2.61 -10.88 10.99
CA GLU A 125 1.89 -10.16 12.06
C GLU A 125 2.60 -10.39 13.40
N GLY A 126 3.37 -9.39 13.86
CA GLY A 126 4.09 -9.48 15.13
C GLY A 126 5.35 -8.64 15.28
N ASN A 127 5.94 -8.09 14.21
CA ASN A 127 7.16 -7.28 14.33
C ASN A 127 6.96 -5.76 14.26
N GLY A 128 5.74 -5.27 13.99
CA GLY A 128 5.42 -3.83 13.92
C GLY A 128 6.06 -3.05 12.77
N ARG A 129 6.69 -3.74 11.80
CA ARG A 129 7.39 -3.10 10.67
C ARG A 129 6.61 -3.13 9.37
N ARG A 130 5.42 -3.74 9.34
CA ARG A 130 4.59 -3.80 8.14
C ARG A 130 3.13 -3.62 8.48
N GLU A 131 2.43 -2.91 7.61
CA GLU A 131 0.99 -2.64 7.72
C GLU A 131 0.33 -2.84 6.36
N LEU A 132 -0.89 -3.38 6.32
CA LEU A 132 -1.64 -3.50 5.07
C LEU A 132 -2.02 -2.13 4.54
N VAL A 133 -1.95 -1.97 3.23
CA VAL A 133 -2.68 -0.91 2.56
C VAL A 133 -4.14 -1.32 2.51
N GLN A 134 -5.02 -0.53 3.10
CA GLN A 134 -6.44 -0.89 3.17
C GLN A 134 -7.35 0.34 3.27
N SER A 135 -8.62 0.13 2.98
CA SER A 135 -9.69 1.09 3.26
C SER A 135 -10.86 0.32 3.89
N GLY A 136 -11.12 0.55 5.18
CA GLY A 136 -11.96 -0.39 5.95
C GLY A 136 -11.40 -1.81 5.85
N GLU A 137 -12.27 -2.76 5.52
CA GLU A 137 -11.90 -4.18 5.33
C GLU A 137 -11.37 -4.51 3.92
N ALA A 138 -11.30 -3.51 3.03
CA ALA A 138 -10.91 -3.69 1.63
C ALA A 138 -9.38 -3.60 1.47
N VAL A 139 -8.76 -4.68 1.04
CA VAL A 139 -7.32 -4.80 0.79
C VAL A 139 -7.07 -5.09 -0.69
N PRO A 140 -6.12 -4.41 -1.37
CA PRO A 140 -5.78 -4.73 -2.75
C PRO A 140 -5.04 -6.06 -2.79
N ILE A 141 -5.54 -7.00 -3.61
CA ILE A 141 -4.95 -8.32 -3.80
C ILE A 141 -4.72 -8.59 -5.29
N PHE A 142 -3.51 -9.05 -5.63
CA PHE A 142 -3.08 -9.29 -7.00
C PHE A 142 -2.86 -10.77 -7.26
N TRP A 143 -3.59 -11.29 -8.25
CA TRP A 143 -3.49 -12.64 -8.74
C TRP A 143 -2.61 -12.68 -9.99
N LYS A 144 -1.33 -13.04 -9.80
CA LYS A 144 -0.30 -13.01 -10.86
C LYS A 144 -0.66 -13.86 -12.07
N GLU A 145 -1.12 -15.08 -11.84
CA GLU A 145 -1.42 -16.06 -12.90
C GLU A 145 -2.54 -15.58 -13.82
N LYS A 146 -3.45 -14.76 -13.29
CA LYS A 146 -4.56 -14.16 -14.04
C LYS A 146 -4.32 -12.71 -14.46
N LYS A 147 -3.23 -12.10 -14.00
CA LYS A 147 -2.96 -10.67 -14.13
C LYS A 147 -4.17 -9.83 -13.71
N ALA A 148 -4.71 -10.12 -12.53
CA ALA A 148 -5.92 -9.51 -12.04
C ALA A 148 -5.67 -8.89 -10.66
N LEU A 149 -5.85 -7.56 -10.55
CA LEU A 149 -5.91 -6.87 -9.27
C LEU A 149 -7.38 -6.75 -8.85
N GLY A 150 -7.66 -7.13 -7.61
CA GLY A 150 -9.01 -7.15 -7.05
C GLY A 150 -9.04 -6.77 -5.58
N ASN A 151 -10.13 -7.15 -4.93
CA ASN A 151 -10.43 -6.83 -3.55
C ASN A 151 -10.33 -8.08 -2.68
N TYR A 152 -9.56 -8.01 -1.60
CA TYR A 152 -9.60 -8.98 -0.51
C TYR A 152 -10.35 -8.36 0.67
N ASP A 153 -11.42 -9.02 1.10
CA ASP A 153 -12.22 -8.63 2.26
C ASP A 153 -11.65 -9.30 3.51
N LEU A 154 -11.15 -8.50 4.46
CA LEU A 154 -10.50 -8.99 5.67
C LEU A 154 -11.44 -9.73 6.61
N ASP A 155 -12.72 -9.37 6.66
CA ASP A 155 -13.71 -10.04 7.51
C ASP A 155 -14.14 -11.36 6.89
N LYS A 156 -14.50 -11.35 5.59
CA LYS A 156 -14.97 -12.53 4.88
C LYS A 156 -13.85 -13.46 4.43
N LYS A 157 -12.59 -13.03 4.52
CA LYS A 157 -11.40 -13.73 4.03
C LYS A 157 -11.55 -14.21 2.58
N THR A 158 -12.18 -13.38 1.75
CA THR A 158 -12.57 -13.70 0.37
C THR A 158 -11.96 -12.68 -0.58
N ALA A 159 -11.44 -13.14 -1.72
CA ALA A 159 -10.98 -12.26 -2.80
C ALA A 159 -11.96 -12.23 -3.98
N THR A 160 -12.19 -11.06 -4.55
CA THR A 160 -13.02 -10.88 -5.75
C THR A 160 -12.26 -10.14 -6.85
N PHE A 161 -12.39 -10.62 -8.07
CA PHE A 161 -11.65 -10.12 -9.24
C PHE A 161 -12.58 -9.83 -10.42
N ALA A 162 -12.29 -8.75 -11.13
CA ALA A 162 -12.86 -8.48 -12.43
C ALA A 162 -11.86 -8.95 -13.50
N ILE A 163 -12.17 -10.07 -14.17
CA ILE A 163 -11.32 -10.65 -15.22
C ILE A 163 -12.08 -10.53 -16.54
N ALA A 164 -11.66 -9.58 -17.39
CA ALA A 164 -12.46 -9.14 -18.53
C ALA A 164 -13.88 -8.77 -18.06
N ASP A 165 -14.93 -9.46 -18.49
CA ASP A 165 -16.32 -9.22 -18.09
C ASP A 165 -16.84 -10.27 -17.09
N LYS A 166 -15.95 -11.11 -16.56
CA LYS A 166 -16.28 -12.17 -15.60
C LYS A 166 -15.95 -11.72 -14.17
N PHE A 167 -16.94 -11.88 -13.30
CA PHE A 167 -16.73 -11.84 -11.86
C PHE A 167 -16.17 -13.18 -11.39
N GLU A 168 -15.06 -13.14 -10.64
CA GLU A 168 -14.45 -14.32 -10.03
C GLU A 168 -14.28 -14.09 -8.54
N GLU A 169 -14.68 -15.06 -7.73
CA GLU A 169 -14.61 -15.03 -6.27
C GLU A 169 -13.83 -16.24 -5.78
N ILE A 170 -12.90 -16.01 -4.86
CA ILE A 170 -11.99 -17.02 -4.33
C ILE A 170 -12.08 -16.97 -2.80
N THR A 171 -12.59 -18.04 -2.22
CA THR A 171 -12.69 -18.26 -0.77
C THR A 171 -11.65 -19.25 -0.25
N GLU A 172 -11.11 -20.08 -1.14
CA GLU A 172 -10.21 -21.16 -0.78
C GLU A 172 -8.81 -20.63 -0.40
N LYS A 173 -8.43 -20.81 0.87
CA LYS A 173 -7.13 -20.35 1.40
C LYS A 173 -5.94 -20.86 0.57
N ASN A 174 -6.03 -22.07 0.02
CA ASN A 174 -4.98 -22.66 -0.80
C ASN A 174 -4.75 -21.92 -2.13
N GLU A 175 -5.78 -21.28 -2.68
CA GLU A 175 -5.66 -20.47 -3.88
C GLU A 175 -5.17 -19.06 -3.52
N LEU A 176 -5.66 -18.50 -2.41
CA LEU A 176 -5.31 -17.15 -1.96
C LEU A 176 -3.87 -17.00 -1.47
N LYS A 177 -3.28 -18.04 -0.87
CA LYS A 177 -1.99 -17.96 -0.14
C LYS A 177 -0.84 -17.32 -0.91
N ASN A 178 -0.80 -17.52 -2.23
CA ASN A 178 0.27 -17.05 -3.11
C ASN A 178 -0.07 -15.75 -3.84
N MET A 179 -1.33 -15.31 -3.79
CA MET A 179 -1.74 -14.00 -4.29
C MET A 179 -1.08 -12.92 -3.44
N LEU A 180 -0.75 -11.79 -4.06
CA LEU A 180 0.01 -10.74 -3.39
C LEU A 180 -0.90 -9.68 -2.81
N VAL A 181 -0.67 -9.28 -1.57
CA VAL A 181 -1.27 -8.07 -0.97
C VAL A 181 -0.25 -6.95 -0.91
N LEU A 182 -0.74 -5.71 -0.97
CA LEU A 182 0.09 -4.53 -0.83
C LEU A 182 0.27 -4.18 0.65
N VAL A 183 1.51 -3.99 1.06
CA VAL A 183 1.86 -3.58 2.42
C VAL A 183 2.74 -2.34 2.40
N ARG A 184 2.65 -1.53 3.45
CA ARG A 184 3.66 -0.56 3.83
C ARG A 184 4.77 -1.31 4.57
N THR A 185 6.00 -1.19 4.12
CA THR A 185 7.18 -1.60 4.91
C THR A 185 7.77 -0.37 5.57
N ILE A 186 7.74 -0.36 6.90
CA ILE A 186 8.14 0.73 7.79
C ILE A 186 9.55 0.46 8.29
N ASN A 187 10.39 1.49 8.28
CA ASN A 187 11.81 1.44 8.61
C ASN A 187 12.65 0.61 7.62
N GLY A 188 13.68 1.25 7.04
CA GLY A 188 14.50 0.71 5.96
C GLY A 188 14.06 1.23 4.59
N GLY A 189 14.78 0.83 3.54
CA GLY A 189 14.49 1.24 2.16
C GLY A 189 14.13 0.08 1.24
N PRO A 190 13.51 0.39 0.08
CA PRO A 190 13.20 -0.63 -0.91
C PRO A 190 14.49 -1.27 -1.45
N PRO A 191 14.43 -2.52 -1.93
CA PRO A 191 15.57 -3.17 -2.57
C PRO A 191 16.19 -2.31 -3.66
N GLY A 192 17.52 -2.20 -3.66
CA GLY A 192 18.26 -1.39 -4.65
C GLY A 192 18.24 0.13 -4.43
N CYS A 193 17.69 0.63 -3.31
CA CYS A 193 17.74 2.06 -3.02
C CYS A 193 19.18 2.54 -2.75
N THR A 194 19.55 3.66 -3.38
CA THR A 194 20.90 4.26 -3.31
C THR A 194 20.94 5.55 -2.51
N CYS A 195 19.90 5.87 -1.73
CA CYS A 195 19.93 7.07 -0.87
C CYS A 195 21.02 6.93 0.22
N GLU A 196 21.41 8.05 0.83
CA GLU A 196 22.45 8.06 1.87
C GLU A 196 22.14 7.09 3.03
N GLN A 197 20.87 7.05 3.50
CA GLN A 197 20.45 6.16 4.59
C GLN A 197 20.61 4.68 4.24
N CYS A 198 20.22 4.27 3.02
CA CYS A 198 20.34 2.88 2.58
C CYS A 198 21.76 2.49 2.18
N SER A 199 22.56 3.45 1.69
CA SER A 199 23.96 3.20 1.31
C SER A 199 24.83 2.90 2.52
N SER A 200 24.47 3.44 3.69
CA SER A 200 25.11 3.12 4.98
C SER A 200 24.57 1.87 5.67
N ASP A 201 23.47 1.29 5.20
CA ASP A 201 22.81 0.15 5.84
C ASP A 201 23.34 -1.18 5.28
N GLU A 202 23.99 -1.99 6.12
CA GLU A 202 24.47 -3.32 5.75
C GLU A 202 23.32 -4.29 5.36
N HIS A 203 22.07 -3.96 5.72
CA HIS A 203 20.87 -4.75 5.44
C HIS A 203 20.13 -4.36 4.14
N ALA A 204 20.57 -3.31 3.42
CA ALA A 204 19.97 -2.97 2.13
C ALA A 204 20.21 -4.09 1.11
N SER A 205 19.15 -4.53 0.41
CA SER A 205 19.27 -5.57 -0.62
C SER A 205 20.18 -5.08 -1.75
N LYS A 206 21.37 -5.69 -1.85
CA LYS A 206 22.41 -5.38 -2.86
C LYS A 206 22.15 -6.03 -4.23
N ASN A 207 21.08 -6.82 -4.36
CA ASN A 207 20.75 -7.47 -5.62
C ASN A 207 20.17 -6.45 -6.61
N PRO A 208 20.73 -6.32 -7.82
CA PRO A 208 20.20 -5.41 -8.83
C PRO A 208 18.79 -5.85 -9.25
N LEU A 209 17.89 -4.88 -9.37
CA LEU A 209 16.55 -5.10 -9.94
C LEU A 209 16.70 -5.30 -11.45
N MET A 210 16.54 -6.53 -11.91
CA MET A 210 16.61 -6.89 -13.34
C MET A 210 15.24 -6.73 -14.03
N VAL A 211 14.64 -5.54 -13.89
CA VAL A 211 13.34 -5.19 -14.49
C VAL A 211 13.46 -3.81 -15.13
N ASN A 212 12.81 -3.60 -16.29
CA ASN A 212 12.77 -2.27 -16.91
C ASN A 212 12.12 -1.27 -15.95
N ASP A 213 12.82 -0.17 -15.66
CA ASP A 213 12.26 0.96 -14.92
C ASP A 213 11.46 1.84 -15.88
N TRP A 214 10.17 1.97 -15.61
CA TRP A 214 9.25 2.81 -16.38
C TRP A 214 8.78 3.97 -15.51
N GLY A 215 8.84 5.20 -16.04
CA GLY A 215 8.24 6.37 -15.38
C GLY A 215 6.86 6.72 -15.95
N ASP A 216 5.98 7.30 -15.13
CA ASP A 216 4.66 7.78 -15.56
C ASP A 216 4.68 9.29 -15.75
N PHE A 217 4.56 9.72 -17.00
CA PHE A 217 4.53 11.13 -17.38
C PHE A 217 3.36 11.42 -18.30
N CYS A 218 2.74 12.58 -18.10
CA CYS A 218 1.76 13.11 -19.05
C CYS A 218 2.45 14.04 -20.06
N CYS A 219 2.00 14.05 -21.31
CA CYS A 219 2.46 15.00 -22.31
C CYS A 219 2.36 16.45 -21.79
N GLY A 220 3.43 17.23 -21.97
CA GLY A 220 3.52 18.60 -21.45
C GLY A 220 3.99 18.72 -19.98
N SER A 221 4.28 17.61 -19.30
CA SER A 221 4.98 17.64 -18.01
C SER A 221 6.42 18.14 -18.18
N LEU A 222 7.00 18.67 -17.08
CA LEU A 222 8.44 18.97 -17.03
C LEU A 222 9.27 17.72 -17.34
N TRP A 223 10.43 17.92 -17.98
CA TRP A 223 11.37 16.85 -18.29
C TRP A 223 11.87 16.18 -16.99
N PRO A 224 11.86 14.83 -16.89
CA PRO A 224 12.34 14.13 -15.71
C PRO A 224 13.87 14.10 -15.70
N ALA A 225 14.49 15.05 -14.98
CA ALA A 225 15.94 15.14 -14.85
C ALA A 225 16.56 14.07 -13.93
N ASP A 226 15.71 13.35 -13.19
CA ASP A 226 16.05 12.37 -12.16
C ASP A 226 15.83 10.91 -12.61
N LYS A 227 15.58 10.69 -13.91
CA LYS A 227 15.45 9.37 -14.55
C LYS A 227 16.62 9.09 -15.48
#